data_AF-T1CKX2-F1
#
_entry.id   AF-T1CKX2-F1
#
_cell.length_a   1.000
_cell.length_b   1.000
_cell.length_c   1.000
_cell.angle_alpha   90.00
_cell.angle_beta   90.00
_cell.angle_gamma   90.00
#
_symmetry.space_group_name_H-M   'P 1'
#
loop_
_entity.id
_entity.type
_entity.pdbx_description
1 polymer ?
#
loop_
_entity_poly.entity_id
_entity_poly.type
_entity_poly.pdbx_seq_one_letter_code
_entity_poly.pdbx_strand_id
1 'polypeptide(L)'
;AGFPAASEVDAAAVAAVAATMRRARIGALARCQEGDIVTAARALESATQARIHLFLATSPIHREHKLHMSKAQVLNTAVAAVRRACALCGDVEFSAEDALRTEPEFLIEVFNAVDRRRRARP
;
A
#
# COMPACT_ATOMS: atom_id res chain seq x y z
N ALA A 1 -12.43 1.72 1.27
CA ALA A 1 -13.36 1.48 2.39
C ALA A 1 -12.87 2.15 3.66
N GLY A 2 -11.57 2.12 3.97
CA GLY A 2 -11.01 2.82 5.12
C GLY A 2 -9.52 2.52 5.29
N PHE A 3 -8.99 2.81 6.48
CA PHE A 3 -7.62 2.50 6.86
C PHE A 3 -7.62 1.57 8.10
N PRO A 4 -7.60 0.24 7.90
CA PRO A 4 -7.76 -0.74 8.99
C PRO A 4 -6.74 -0.62 10.13
N ALA A 5 -5.51 -0.19 9.85
CA ALA A 5 -4.49 -0.05 10.88
C ALA A 5 -4.59 1.23 11.71
N ALA A 6 -5.55 2.11 11.41
CA ALA A 6 -5.78 3.34 12.18
C ALA A 6 -6.40 3.03 13.56
N SER A 7 -7.34 2.08 13.62
CA SER A 7 -7.95 1.59 14.86
C SER A 7 -8.67 0.25 14.65
N GLU A 8 -9.01 -0.45 15.74
CA GLU A 8 -9.85 -1.66 15.66
C GLU A 8 -11.24 -1.37 15.09
N VAL A 9 -11.77 -0.17 15.35
CA VAL A 9 -13.07 0.28 14.83
C VAL A 9 -12.99 0.44 13.31
N ASP A 10 -11.92 1.02 12.79
CA ASP A 10 -11.70 1.14 11.33
C ASP A 10 -11.54 -0.23 10.67
N ALA A 11 -10.82 -1.16 11.31
CA ALA A 11 -10.69 -2.52 10.81
C ALA A 11 -12.06 -3.23 10.73
N ALA A 12 -12.87 -3.14 11.79
CA ALA A 12 -14.21 -3.72 11.84
C ALA A 12 -15.14 -3.09 10.80
N ALA A 13 -15.08 -1.76 10.62
CA ALA A 13 -15.88 -1.06 9.62
C ALA A 13 -15.52 -1.50 8.19
N VAL A 14 -14.23 -1.62 7.87
CA VAL A 14 -13.78 -2.13 6.57
C VAL A 14 -14.23 -3.57 6.35
N ALA A 15 -14.12 -4.43 7.36
CA ALA A 15 -14.57 -5.83 7.30
C ALA A 15 -16.09 -5.93 7.05
N ALA A 16 -16.90 -5.09 7.69
CA ALA A 16 -18.34 -5.04 7.47
C ALA A 16 -18.68 -4.64 6.02
N VAL A 17 -17.99 -3.63 5.47
CA VAL A 17 -18.15 -3.21 4.07
C VAL A 17 -17.73 -4.33 3.11
N ALA A 18 -16.57 -4.96 3.36
CA ALA A 18 -16.07 -6.09 2.58
C ALA A 18 -17.05 -7.27 2.56
N ALA A 19 -17.66 -7.59 3.71
CA ALA A 19 -18.63 -8.66 3.85
C ALA A 19 -19.99 -8.35 3.20
N THR A 20 -20.32 -7.08 2.94
CA THR A 20 -21.64 -6.68 2.42
C THR A 20 -21.63 -6.43 0.91
N MET A 21 -20.58 -5.79 0.40
CA MET A 21 -20.50 -5.38 -1.01
C MET A 21 -20.10 -6.55 -1.91
N ARG A 22 -20.88 -6.79 -2.98
CA ARG A 22 -20.66 -7.90 -3.92
C ARG A 22 -20.22 -7.50 -5.32
N ARG A 23 -20.51 -6.26 -5.72
CA ARG A 23 -20.31 -5.79 -7.11
C ARG A 23 -19.16 -4.79 -7.28
N ALA A 24 -18.58 -4.32 -6.18
CA ALA A 24 -17.51 -3.34 -6.19
C ALA A 24 -16.21 -3.94 -5.65
N ARG A 25 -15.07 -3.44 -6.16
CA ARG A 25 -13.76 -3.71 -5.57
C ARG A 25 -13.59 -2.91 -4.30
N ILE A 26 -13.32 -3.61 -3.20
CA ILE A 26 -13.16 -3.01 -1.88
C ILE A 26 -11.68 -2.81 -1.61
N GLY A 27 -11.29 -1.54 -1.52
CA GLY A 27 -9.92 -1.13 -1.19
C GLY A 27 -9.73 -0.85 0.30
N ALA A 28 -8.58 -1.23 0.85
CA ALA A 28 -8.13 -0.80 2.18
C ALA A 28 -6.76 -0.13 2.08
N LEU A 29 -6.61 1.02 2.73
CA LEU A 29 -5.35 1.74 2.79
C LEU A 29 -4.40 1.05 3.80
N ALA A 30 -3.11 1.04 3.51
CA ALA A 30 -2.07 0.57 4.42
C ALA A 30 -0.77 1.37 4.21
N ARG A 31 -0.06 1.67 5.31
CA ARG A 31 1.34 2.14 5.22
C ARG A 31 2.21 0.99 4.69
N CYS A 32 3.41 1.32 4.22
CA CYS A 32 4.43 0.33 3.85
C CYS A 32 5.08 -0.33 5.08
N GLN A 33 4.28 -0.90 5.97
CA GLN A 33 4.66 -1.60 7.19
C GLN A 33 3.97 -2.96 7.22
N GLU A 34 4.68 -4.03 7.60
CA GLU A 34 4.11 -5.38 7.50
C GLU A 34 2.83 -5.56 8.32
N GLY A 35 2.78 -5.00 9.54
CA GLY A 35 1.58 -5.05 10.39
C GLY A 35 0.36 -4.44 9.71
N ASP A 36 0.50 -3.25 9.13
CA ASP A 36 -0.57 -2.56 8.41
C ASP A 36 -1.10 -3.36 7.22
N ILE A 37 -0.18 -3.97 6.45
CA ILE A 37 -0.51 -4.75 5.26
C ILE A 37 -1.30 -6.00 5.67
N VAL A 38 -0.86 -6.68 6.74
CA VAL A 38 -1.56 -7.86 7.28
C VAL A 38 -2.94 -7.48 7.81
N THR A 39 -3.06 -6.37 8.53
CA THR A 39 -4.35 -5.88 9.04
C THR A 39 -5.29 -5.50 7.90
N ALA A 40 -4.79 -4.85 6.85
CA ALA A 40 -5.58 -4.54 5.66
C ALA A 40 -6.04 -5.80 4.92
N ALA A 41 -5.16 -6.80 4.75
CA ALA A 41 -5.52 -8.07 4.14
C ALA A 41 -6.63 -8.80 4.91
N ARG A 42 -6.50 -8.88 6.24
CA ARG A 42 -7.52 -9.48 7.13
C ARG A 42 -8.86 -8.77 7.03
N ALA A 43 -8.87 -7.44 7.07
CA ALA A 43 -10.11 -6.66 6.96
C ALA A 43 -10.79 -6.83 5.58
N LEU A 44 -10.06 -7.29 4.56
CA LEU A 44 -10.59 -7.52 3.22
C LEU A 44 -10.89 -8.99 2.90
N GLU A 45 -10.69 -9.92 3.85
CA GLU A 45 -10.79 -11.37 3.60
C GLU A 45 -12.15 -11.80 3.03
N SER A 46 -13.24 -11.18 3.48
CA SER A 46 -14.60 -11.46 3.02
C SER A 46 -14.99 -10.74 1.72
N ALA A 47 -14.13 -9.89 1.16
CA ALA A 47 -14.44 -9.15 -0.07
C ALA A 47 -14.38 -10.06 -1.30
N THR A 48 -15.43 -10.02 -2.14
CA THR A 48 -15.44 -10.72 -3.43
C THR A 48 -14.32 -10.23 -4.36
N GLN A 49 -14.00 -8.94 -4.28
CA GLN A 49 -12.89 -8.31 -5.00
C GLN A 49 -12.16 -7.36 -4.04
N ALA A 50 -10.98 -7.76 -3.58
CA ALA A 50 -10.15 -6.97 -2.66
C ALA A 50 -9.07 -6.17 -3.39
N ARG A 51 -8.66 -5.02 -2.83
CA ARG A 51 -7.46 -4.26 -3.19
C ARG A 51 -6.75 -3.76 -1.94
N ILE A 52 -5.46 -4.02 -1.82
CA ILE A 52 -4.63 -3.32 -0.83
C ILE A 52 -4.05 -2.08 -1.50
N HIS A 53 -4.26 -0.91 -0.91
CA HIS A 53 -3.72 0.36 -1.39
C HIS A 53 -2.59 0.79 -0.46
N LEU A 54 -1.37 0.71 -0.96
CA LEU A 54 -0.17 1.14 -0.27
C LEU A 54 0.17 2.58 -0.60
N PHE A 55 0.78 3.28 0.36
CA PHE A 55 1.40 4.57 0.11
C PHE A 55 2.73 4.71 0.87
N LEU A 56 3.62 5.52 0.30
CA LEU A 56 4.87 5.94 0.92
C LEU A 56 5.26 7.31 0.37
N ALA A 57 5.65 8.24 1.23
CA ALA A 57 6.07 9.56 0.81
C ALA A 57 7.41 9.51 0.06
N THR A 58 7.47 10.18 -1.10
CA THR A 58 8.64 10.12 -1.98
C THR A 58 9.39 11.44 -2.09
N SER A 59 8.82 12.58 -1.69
CA SER A 59 9.48 13.89 -1.87
C SER A 59 10.65 14.12 -0.90
N PRO A 60 11.64 14.96 -1.25
CA PRO A 60 12.82 15.22 -0.41
C PRO A 60 12.49 15.60 1.04
N ILE A 61 11.57 16.56 1.22
CA ILE A 61 11.17 17.05 2.53
C ILE A 61 10.54 15.92 3.37
N HIS A 62 9.67 15.11 2.78
CA HIS A 62 9.08 13.99 3.51
C HIS A 62 10.10 12.89 3.84
N ARG A 63 11.01 12.58 2.91
CA ARG A 63 12.08 11.61 3.15
C ARG A 63 12.98 12.03 4.31
N GLU A 64 13.38 13.31 4.35
CA GLU A 64 14.30 13.85 5.34
C GLU A 64 13.63 14.07 6.71
N HIS A 65 12.46 14.71 6.74
CA HIS A 65 11.87 15.22 7.97
C HIS A 65 10.71 14.40 8.53
N LYS A 66 10.02 13.57 7.72
CA LYS A 66 8.91 12.71 8.17
C LYS A 66 9.34 11.26 8.33
N LEU A 67 10.02 10.72 7.31
CA LEU A 67 10.38 9.30 7.26
C LEU A 67 11.77 9.04 7.84
N HIS A 68 12.66 10.02 7.80
CA HIS A 68 14.09 9.87 8.09
C HIS A 68 14.72 8.71 7.29
N MET A 69 14.38 8.65 5.99
CA MET A 69 14.80 7.60 5.07
C MET A 69 15.57 8.18 3.88
N SER A 70 16.68 7.54 3.53
CA SER A 70 17.35 7.76 2.25
C SER A 70 16.50 7.25 1.07
N LYS A 71 16.85 7.67 -0.16
CA LYS A 71 16.23 7.16 -1.40
C LYS A 71 16.25 5.64 -1.48
N ALA A 72 17.37 5.01 -1.14
CA ALA A 72 17.53 3.56 -1.13
C ALA A 72 16.60 2.87 -0.10
N GLN A 73 16.46 3.45 1.09
CA GLN A 73 15.55 2.91 2.12
C GLN A 73 14.09 3.03 1.67
N VAL A 74 13.69 4.14 1.04
CA VAL A 74 12.35 4.30 0.48
C VAL A 74 12.07 3.25 -0.59
N LEU A 75 12.99 3.02 -1.53
CA LEU A 75 12.86 1.99 -2.57
C LEU A 75 12.72 0.60 -1.96
N ASN A 76 13.61 0.22 -1.04
CA ASN A 76 13.57 -1.09 -0.38
C ASN A 76 12.26 -1.30 0.39
N THR A 77 11.79 -0.26 1.09
CA THR A 77 10.54 -0.28 1.85
C THR A 77 9.34 -0.44 0.93
N ALA A 78 9.25 0.35 -0.15
CA ALA A 78 8.16 0.24 -1.13
C ALA A 78 8.12 -1.14 -1.79
N VAL A 79 9.28 -1.67 -2.22
CA VAL A 79 9.39 -2.99 -2.85
C VAL A 79 8.99 -4.10 -1.88
N ALA A 80 9.48 -4.06 -0.63
CA ALA A 80 9.15 -5.06 0.38
C ALA A 80 7.65 -5.05 0.70
N ALA A 81 7.05 -3.87 0.84
CA ALA A 81 5.63 -3.70 1.10
C ALA A 81 4.77 -4.20 -0.06
N VAL A 82 5.07 -3.81 -1.30
CA VAL A 82 4.34 -4.30 -2.50
C VAL A 82 4.46 -5.81 -2.63
N ARG A 83 5.65 -6.39 -2.40
CA ARG A 83 5.83 -7.84 -2.39
C ARG A 83 4.95 -8.52 -1.34
N ARG A 84 4.91 -7.98 -0.12
CA ARG A 84 4.10 -8.52 0.96
C ARG A 84 2.61 -8.44 0.65
N ALA A 85 2.15 -7.30 0.13
CA ALA A 85 0.75 -7.11 -0.26
C ALA A 85 0.35 -8.04 -1.40
N CYS A 86 1.19 -8.24 -2.42
CA CYS A 86 0.92 -9.15 -3.53
C CYS A 86 0.83 -10.63 -3.10
N ALA A 87 1.51 -11.01 -2.02
CA ALA A 87 1.39 -12.35 -1.44
C ALA A 87 0.04 -12.57 -0.72
N LEU A 88 -0.62 -11.50 -0.28
CA LEU A 88 -1.85 -11.54 0.51
C LEU A 88 -3.09 -11.14 -0.30
N CYS A 89 -2.92 -10.36 -1.36
CA CYS A 89 -4.00 -9.84 -2.19
C CYS A 89 -3.58 -9.83 -3.67
N GLY A 90 -4.46 -10.33 -4.55
CA GLY A 90 -4.21 -10.37 -5.99
C GLY A 90 -4.21 -8.99 -6.66
N ASP A 91 -4.72 -7.95 -5.99
CA ASP A 91 -4.69 -6.57 -6.47
C ASP A 91 -4.10 -5.62 -5.42
N VAL A 92 -3.17 -4.78 -5.87
CA VAL A 92 -2.31 -3.93 -5.05
C VAL A 92 -2.08 -2.60 -5.74
N GLU A 93 -2.59 -1.52 -5.18
CA GLU A 93 -2.31 -0.17 -5.67
C GLU A 93 -1.17 0.43 -4.85
N PHE A 94 -0.33 1.25 -5.48
CA PHE A 94 0.75 1.97 -4.81
C PHE A 94 0.69 3.46 -5.16
N SER A 95 0.71 4.31 -4.14
CA SER A 95 0.80 5.76 -4.29
C SER A 95 2.13 6.28 -3.77
N ALA A 96 2.85 6.98 -4.64
CA ALA A 96 3.91 7.88 -4.23
C ALA A 96 3.28 9.12 -3.58
N GLU A 97 3.23 9.16 -2.25
CA GLU A 97 2.72 10.32 -1.52
C GLU A 97 3.64 11.52 -1.82
N ASP A 98 3.02 12.65 -2.14
CA ASP A 98 3.70 13.88 -2.51
C ASP A 98 4.47 13.85 -3.86
N ALA A 99 3.96 13.08 -4.82
CA ALA A 99 4.57 12.88 -6.14
C ALA A 99 4.92 14.18 -6.89
N LEU A 100 4.06 15.21 -6.86
CA LEU A 100 4.29 16.46 -7.58
C LEU A 100 5.44 17.31 -7.02
N ARG A 101 5.92 17.00 -5.81
CA ARG A 101 7.11 17.61 -5.20
C ARG A 101 8.29 16.63 -5.10
N THR A 102 8.20 15.49 -5.78
CA THR A 102 9.27 14.48 -5.88
C THR A 102 10.09 14.72 -7.14
N GLU A 103 11.40 14.47 -7.07
CA GLU A 103 12.26 14.54 -8.25
C GLU A 103 11.76 13.55 -9.31
N PRO A 104 11.47 13.97 -10.56
CA PRO A 104 10.86 13.11 -11.57
C PRO A 104 11.62 11.80 -11.79
N GLU A 105 12.95 11.83 -11.78
CA GLU A 105 13.81 10.66 -11.96
C GLU A 105 13.65 9.66 -10.82
N PHE A 106 13.54 10.15 -9.59
CA PHE A 106 13.32 9.29 -8.42
C PHE A 106 11.90 8.71 -8.41
N LEU A 107 10.91 9.48 -8.86
CA LEU A 107 9.54 8.98 -9.00
C LEU A 107 9.47 7.82 -10.01
N ILE A 108 10.14 7.96 -11.16
CA ILE A 108 10.28 6.90 -12.16
C ILE A 108 11.00 5.68 -11.56
N GLU A 109 12.08 5.89 -10.80
CA GLU A 109 12.82 4.82 -10.13
C GLU A 109 11.92 4.04 -9.16
N VAL A 110 11.14 4.73 -8.33
CA VAL A 110 10.18 4.11 -7.39
C VAL A 110 9.16 3.26 -8.13
N PHE A 111 8.51 3.79 -9.17
CA PHE A 111 7.50 3.04 -9.93
C PHE A 111 8.10 1.86 -10.68
N ASN A 112 9.28 1.99 -11.27
CA ASN A 112 9.99 0.88 -11.90
C ASN A 112 10.34 -0.22 -10.91
N ALA A 113 10.75 0.14 -9.69
CA ALA A 113 11.10 -0.82 -8.65
C ALA A 113 9.88 -1.64 -8.19
N VAL A 114 8.72 -1.00 -8.02
CA VAL A 114 7.49 -1.70 -7.59
C VAL A 114 6.78 -2.46 -8.72
N ASP A 115 6.82 -1.99 -9.99
CA ASP A 115 6.16 -2.67 -11.11
C ASP A 115 6.86 -3.97 -11.52
N ARG A 116 8.20 -3.96 -11.62
CA ARG A 116 8.99 -5.16 -11.97
C ARG A 116 8.69 -6.36 -11.08
N ARG A 117 8.25 -6.11 -9.83
CA ARG A 117 7.93 -7.15 -8.87
C ARG A 117 6.46 -7.58 -8.89
N ARG A 118 5.52 -6.74 -9.33
CA ARG A 118 4.13 -7.18 -9.57
C ARG A 118 4.04 -8.25 -10.66
N ARG A 119 4.92 -8.17 -11.67
CA ARG A 119 4.95 -9.11 -12.81
C ARG A 119 5.65 -10.45 -12.53
N ALA A 120 6.32 -10.61 -11.39
CA ALA A 120 7.10 -11.81 -11.07
C ALA A 120 6.27 -12.94 -10.42
N ARG A 121 4.94 -12.98 -10.65
CA ARG A 121 4.08 -14.10 -10.23
C ARG A 121 4.25 -15.22 -11.27
N PRO A 122 4.56 -16.47 -10.87
CA PRO A 122 4.53 -17.61 -11.78
C PRO A 122 3.12 -17.86 -12.32
#